data_AF-A0A4P5X066-F1
#
_entry.id   AF-A0A4P5X066-F1
#
_cell.length_a   1.000
_cell.length_b   1.000
_cell.length_c   1.000
_cell.angle_alpha   90.00
_cell.angle_beta   90.00
_cell.angle_gamma   90.00
#
_symmetry.space_group_name_H-M   'P 1'
#
loop_
_entity.id
_entity.type
_entity.pdbx_description
1 polymer ?
#
loop_
_entity_poly.entity_id
_entity_poly.type
_entity_poly.pdbx_seq_one_letter_code
_entity_poly.pdbx_strand_id
1 'polypeptide(L)'
;MIGRRPRMFRRCAAALLLFIPAQLPATAVSADERPGKTQPPAAAKSPQPTPDTADPQQPPRKPLTPLPELLQKELAGKTALNPEGTVFLDSAGRRLLLRTEVACPDCILEMALVPEGNREHETILRIRSKAFVIHAGLLALGMQPGKPATFSPEFTAPSGPVISVTAVWLDDQGRRQERPLQEWIRNNTQRYHAAAMSGPPPGLELPYKALRWDKFNKEILWYGPMSDEDRDDLLSKWDHEPYQKAIRQFHEAGRSKPMQAEFVFAGSSMFRDEETGREYYQAEGGHLICTSNFPDALLDIREQSSAADGAQNYEGWTERIPAEGTPVILVLKAAEAAKPAAAK
;
A
#
# COMPACT_ATOMS: atom_id res chain seq x y z
N MET A 1 57.84 27.21 18.92
CA MET A 1 58.05 27.01 20.36
C MET A 1 56.85 27.56 21.13
N ILE A 2 56.27 26.67 21.94
CA ILE A 2 55.42 26.83 23.12
C ILE A 2 55.22 28.26 23.65
N GLY A 3 53.97 28.60 24.01
CA GLY A 3 53.69 29.70 24.95
C GLY A 3 52.21 29.91 25.27
N ARG A 4 51.78 29.48 26.47
CA ARG A 4 50.43 29.65 27.04
C ARG A 4 50.15 31.11 27.50
N ARG A 5 48.89 31.56 27.33
CA ARG A 5 48.00 32.51 28.07
C ARG A 5 48.61 33.40 29.19
N PRO A 6 48.17 34.68 29.41
CA PRO A 6 46.89 34.95 30.14
C PRO A 6 46.15 36.33 29.99
N ARG A 7 44.87 36.30 30.44
CA ARG A 7 44.03 37.28 31.19
C ARG A 7 43.76 38.74 30.72
N MET A 8 42.45 38.98 30.46
CA MET A 8 41.54 40.09 30.86
C MET A 8 42.13 41.46 31.28
N PHE A 9 41.58 42.56 30.72
CA PHE A 9 40.65 43.49 31.42
C PHE A 9 40.09 44.61 30.50
N ARG A 10 38.77 44.82 30.59
CA ARG A 10 37.93 46.04 30.40
C ARG A 10 38.13 46.98 29.19
N ARG A 11 37.02 47.24 28.47
CA ARG A 11 36.18 48.44 28.66
C ARG A 11 34.84 48.35 27.90
N CYS A 12 33.79 48.77 28.60
CA CYS A 12 32.40 48.87 28.15
C CYS A 12 32.20 49.98 27.10
N ALA A 13 31.31 49.74 26.15
CA ALA A 13 30.50 50.77 25.53
C ALA A 13 29.05 50.24 25.44
N ALA A 14 28.14 50.94 26.11
CA ALA A 14 26.74 50.62 26.18
C ALA A 14 26.01 51.09 24.92
N ALA A 15 25.19 50.24 24.32
CA ALA A 15 24.15 50.63 23.38
C ALA A 15 22.80 50.26 24.00
N LEU A 16 22.04 51.31 24.30
CA LEU A 16 20.70 51.30 24.86
C LEU A 16 19.71 50.94 23.75
N LEU A 17 18.98 49.83 23.88
CA LEU A 17 17.78 49.56 23.09
C LEU A 17 16.65 49.13 24.03
N LEU A 18 15.61 49.97 24.03
CA LEU A 18 14.40 49.88 24.82
C LEU A 18 13.66 48.57 24.56
N PHE A 19 13.41 47.81 25.63
CA PHE A 19 12.46 46.70 25.64
C PHE A 19 11.06 47.26 25.89
N ILE A 20 10.17 47.13 24.91
CA ILE A 20 8.72 47.31 25.08
C ILE A 20 8.15 45.90 25.37
N PRO A 21 7.52 45.65 26.54
CA PRO A 21 6.84 44.38 26.75
C PRO A 21 5.48 44.41 26.03
N ALA A 22 5.34 43.62 24.98
CA ALA A 22 4.02 43.29 24.44
C ALA A 22 3.35 42.30 25.41
N GLN A 23 2.44 42.81 26.23
CA GLN A 23 1.52 42.01 27.03
C GLN A 23 0.58 41.26 26.09
N LEU A 24 0.67 39.93 26.07
CA LEU A 24 -0.34 39.07 25.49
C LEU A 24 -1.49 38.90 26.51
N PRO A 25 -2.76 39.12 26.13
CA PRO A 25 -3.87 38.88 27.02
C PRO A 25 -4.05 37.37 27.23
N ALA A 26 -4.06 36.96 28.49
CA ALA A 26 -4.49 35.62 28.90
C ALA A 26 -6.01 35.53 28.71
N THR A 27 -6.45 34.88 27.65
CA THR A 27 -7.82 34.40 27.53
C THR A 27 -7.93 33.05 28.22
N ALA A 28 -8.57 33.06 29.38
CA ALA A 28 -9.05 31.85 30.03
C ALA A 28 -10.11 31.20 29.11
N VAL A 29 -9.78 30.05 28.52
CA VAL A 29 -10.78 29.18 27.90
C VAL A 29 -11.37 28.34 29.03
N SER A 30 -12.60 28.70 29.38
CA SER A 30 -13.45 27.98 30.32
C SER A 30 -13.75 26.57 29.78
N ALA A 31 -13.50 25.56 30.63
CA ALA A 31 -13.94 24.19 30.41
C ALA A 31 -15.42 24.08 30.79
N ASP A 32 -16.32 24.11 29.82
CA ASP A 32 -17.64 23.46 29.94
C ASP A 32 -18.28 23.30 28.56
N GLU A 33 -18.06 22.17 27.89
CA GLU A 33 -19.01 21.62 26.93
C GLU A 33 -18.80 20.10 26.81
N ARG A 34 -19.86 19.35 27.13
CA ARG A 34 -19.92 17.89 27.12
C ARG A 34 -19.74 17.36 25.69
N PRO A 35 -19.08 16.21 25.46
CA PRO A 35 -18.94 15.67 24.12
C PRO A 35 -20.29 15.13 23.63
N GLY A 36 -20.97 15.92 22.80
CA GLY A 36 -21.93 15.40 21.83
C GLY A 36 -21.19 14.54 20.82
N LYS A 37 -21.80 13.40 20.45
CA LYS A 37 -21.28 12.40 19.50
C LYS A 37 -20.62 13.08 18.29
N THR A 38 -19.29 13.14 18.27
CA THR A 38 -18.52 13.51 17.09
C THR A 38 -18.61 12.36 16.10
N GLN A 39 -19.39 12.59 15.05
CA GLN A 39 -19.38 11.77 13.84
C GLN A 39 -17.94 11.64 13.35
N PRO A 40 -17.45 10.44 12.99
CA PRO A 40 -16.12 10.29 12.43
C PRO A 40 -15.97 11.23 11.22
N PRO A 41 -14.81 11.86 11.05
CA PRO A 41 -14.59 12.76 9.92
C PRO A 41 -14.91 12.00 8.63
N ALA A 42 -15.70 12.63 7.77
CA ALA A 42 -15.99 12.11 6.45
C ALA A 42 -14.66 11.72 5.77
N ALA A 43 -14.61 10.52 5.21
CA ALA A 43 -13.49 10.05 4.41
C ALA A 43 -13.03 11.18 3.49
N ALA A 44 -11.72 11.45 3.48
CA ALA A 44 -11.13 12.36 2.52
C ALA A 44 -11.65 11.96 1.14
N LYS A 45 -12.24 12.90 0.40
CA LYS A 45 -12.77 12.63 -0.94
C LYS A 45 -11.60 12.16 -1.79
N SER A 46 -11.60 10.87 -2.15
CA SER A 46 -10.70 10.33 -3.16
C SER A 46 -10.81 11.21 -4.41
N PRO A 47 -9.69 11.52 -5.10
CA PRO A 47 -9.72 12.27 -6.35
C PRO A 47 -10.73 11.63 -7.30
N GLN A 48 -11.67 12.42 -7.81
CA GLN A 48 -12.65 11.92 -8.77
C GLN A 48 -11.91 11.46 -10.04
N PRO A 49 -12.17 10.26 -10.57
CA PRO A 49 -11.61 9.82 -11.83
C PRO A 49 -11.98 10.82 -12.93
N THR A 50 -10.98 11.32 -13.65
CA THR A 50 -11.23 12.18 -14.81
C THR A 50 -11.89 11.37 -15.94
N PRO A 51 -13.00 11.86 -16.53
CA PRO A 51 -13.70 11.19 -17.62
C PRO A 51 -12.82 10.90 -18.84
N ASP A 52 -13.21 9.88 -19.61
CA ASP A 52 -12.49 9.28 -20.74
C ASP A 52 -12.50 10.14 -22.03
N THR A 53 -12.27 11.45 -21.90
CA THR A 53 -11.74 12.22 -23.02
C THR A 53 -10.24 11.98 -23.04
N ALA A 54 -9.71 11.46 -24.15
CA ALA A 54 -8.29 11.54 -24.44
C ALA A 54 -7.85 12.97 -24.15
N ASP A 55 -7.20 13.18 -22.99
CA ASP A 55 -6.88 14.51 -22.52
C ASP A 55 -5.96 15.14 -23.56
N PRO A 56 -6.41 16.15 -24.33
CA PRO A 56 -5.58 16.75 -25.37
C PRO A 56 -4.34 17.44 -24.77
N GLN A 57 -4.29 17.61 -23.44
CA GLN A 57 -3.20 18.22 -22.70
C GLN A 57 -2.27 17.19 -22.05
N GLN A 58 -2.51 15.89 -22.22
CA GLN A 58 -1.60 14.89 -21.68
C GLN A 58 -0.24 15.01 -22.40
N PRO A 59 0.86 15.22 -21.67
CA PRO A 59 2.17 15.33 -22.29
C PRO A 59 2.48 14.05 -23.09
N PRO A 60 3.23 14.16 -24.20
CA PRO A 60 3.55 13.01 -25.03
C PRO A 60 4.21 11.92 -24.17
N ARG A 61 3.58 10.74 -24.15
CA ARG A 61 4.02 9.63 -23.30
C ARG A 61 5.34 9.07 -23.82
N LYS A 62 6.21 8.65 -22.90
CA LYS A 62 7.44 7.93 -23.25
C LYS A 62 7.08 6.62 -23.97
N PRO A 63 7.86 6.17 -24.97
CA PRO A 63 7.68 4.84 -25.54
C PRO A 63 7.76 3.75 -24.46
N LEU A 64 6.96 2.69 -24.60
CA LEU A 64 7.07 1.52 -23.71
C LEU A 64 8.45 0.88 -23.89
N THR A 65 9.01 0.37 -22.80
CA THR A 65 10.26 -0.39 -22.84
C THR A 65 10.08 -1.59 -23.78
N PRO A 66 11.00 -1.82 -24.75
CA PRO A 66 10.89 -2.98 -25.64
C PRO A 66 10.79 -4.28 -24.85
N LEU A 67 9.80 -5.10 -25.19
CA LEU A 67 9.63 -6.40 -24.54
C LEU A 67 10.73 -7.35 -25.05
N PRO A 68 11.49 -8.06 -24.20
CA PRO A 68 12.47 -9.03 -24.64
C PRO A 68 11.86 -10.14 -25.51
N GLU A 69 12.61 -10.68 -26.48
CA GLU A 69 12.11 -11.67 -27.45
C GLU A 69 11.43 -12.89 -26.79
N LEU A 70 12.00 -13.39 -25.69
CA LEU A 70 11.41 -14.50 -24.93
C LEU A 70 10.02 -14.16 -24.39
N LEU A 71 9.79 -12.94 -23.92
CA LEU A 71 8.48 -12.48 -23.45
C LEU A 71 7.55 -12.11 -24.61
N GLN A 72 8.08 -11.65 -25.76
CA GLN A 72 7.26 -11.48 -26.97
C GLN A 72 6.65 -12.81 -27.43
N LYS A 73 7.41 -13.92 -27.32
CA LYS A 73 6.91 -15.27 -27.64
C LYS A 73 5.73 -15.70 -26.76
N GLU A 74 5.65 -15.24 -25.52
CA GLU A 74 4.50 -15.49 -24.64
C GLU A 74 3.19 -14.87 -25.18
N LEU A 75 3.30 -13.75 -25.90
CA LEU A 75 2.19 -13.01 -26.48
C LEU A 75 1.88 -13.42 -27.93
N ALA A 76 2.76 -14.21 -28.56
CA ALA A 76 2.63 -14.58 -29.96
C ALA A 76 1.34 -15.39 -30.21
N GLY A 77 0.58 -14.98 -31.23
CA GLY A 77 -0.69 -15.60 -31.60
C GLY A 77 -1.85 -15.32 -30.64
N LYS A 78 -1.69 -14.40 -29.67
CA LYS A 78 -2.77 -13.96 -28.76
C LYS A 78 -3.44 -12.71 -29.31
N THR A 79 -4.72 -12.52 -28.98
CA THR A 79 -5.50 -11.40 -29.49
C THR A 79 -5.27 -10.16 -28.63
N ALA A 80 -4.67 -9.11 -29.18
CA ALA A 80 -4.57 -7.82 -28.48
C ALA A 80 -5.97 -7.19 -28.30
N LEU A 81 -6.25 -6.67 -27.10
CA LEU A 81 -7.52 -6.05 -26.73
C LEU A 81 -7.46 -4.51 -26.70
N ASN A 82 -6.27 -3.92 -26.82
CA ASN A 82 -6.07 -2.48 -26.88
C ASN A 82 -5.02 -2.07 -27.93
N PRO A 83 -5.08 -0.83 -28.46
CA PRO A 83 -4.16 -0.32 -29.48
C PRO A 83 -2.68 -0.37 -29.08
N GLU A 84 -2.37 -0.24 -27.80
CA GLU A 84 -1.02 -0.19 -27.27
C GLU A 84 -0.37 -1.58 -27.20
N GLY A 85 -1.14 -2.65 -27.44
CA GLY A 85 -0.63 -4.01 -27.41
C GLY A 85 -0.10 -4.39 -26.03
N THR A 86 -0.89 -4.11 -24.99
CA THR A 86 -0.53 -4.43 -23.60
C THR A 86 -1.50 -5.36 -22.90
N VAL A 87 -2.71 -5.54 -23.43
CA VAL A 87 -3.68 -6.52 -22.93
C VAL A 87 -3.95 -7.53 -24.02
N PHE A 88 -3.73 -8.82 -23.73
CA PHE A 88 -3.95 -9.90 -24.67
C PHE A 88 -4.89 -10.95 -24.11
N LEU A 89 -5.81 -11.40 -24.96
CA LEU A 89 -6.69 -12.54 -24.70
C LEU A 89 -6.05 -13.82 -25.25
N ASP A 90 -5.82 -14.79 -24.37
CA ASP A 90 -5.47 -16.16 -24.72
C ASP A 90 -6.67 -17.07 -24.46
N SER A 91 -7.62 -17.09 -25.40
CA SER A 91 -8.84 -17.89 -25.28
C SER A 91 -8.54 -19.39 -25.15
N ALA A 92 -7.53 -19.89 -25.86
CA ALA A 92 -7.11 -21.30 -25.79
C ALA A 92 -6.55 -21.65 -24.40
N GLY A 93 -5.72 -20.77 -23.83
CA GLY A 93 -5.19 -20.91 -22.47
C GLY A 93 -6.14 -20.47 -21.34
N ARG A 94 -7.32 -19.95 -21.70
CA ARG A 94 -8.32 -19.35 -20.79
C ARG A 94 -7.72 -18.34 -19.79
N ARG A 95 -6.89 -17.43 -20.30
CA ARG A 95 -6.14 -16.45 -19.49
C ARG A 95 -6.00 -15.11 -20.19
N LEU A 96 -5.81 -14.05 -19.41
CA LEU A 96 -5.35 -12.76 -19.90
C LEU A 96 -3.85 -12.62 -19.66
N LEU A 97 -3.17 -11.96 -20.59
CA LEU A 97 -1.76 -11.62 -20.49
C LEU A 97 -1.65 -10.10 -20.52
N LEU A 98 -1.09 -9.51 -19.48
CA LEU A 98 -0.91 -8.07 -19.34
C LEU A 98 0.57 -7.74 -19.42
N ARG A 99 0.98 -6.97 -20.43
CA ARG A 99 2.32 -6.38 -20.51
C ARG A 99 2.36 -5.15 -19.61
N THR A 100 3.13 -5.27 -18.54
CA THR A 100 3.28 -4.28 -17.47
C THR A 100 4.75 -3.90 -17.31
N GLU A 101 5.03 -2.88 -16.52
CA GLU A 101 6.38 -2.50 -16.09
C GLU A 101 6.39 -2.32 -14.57
N VAL A 102 7.52 -2.63 -13.93
CA VAL A 102 7.73 -2.26 -12.53
C VAL A 102 7.74 -0.75 -12.38
N ALA A 103 6.91 -0.24 -11.47
CA ALA A 103 6.77 1.17 -11.14
C ALA A 103 7.47 1.49 -9.81
N CYS A 104 7.15 0.77 -8.73
CA CYS A 104 7.75 1.01 -7.42
C CYS A 104 8.03 -0.30 -6.66
N PRO A 105 9.29 -0.79 -6.67
CA PRO A 105 9.66 -2.04 -5.99
C PRO A 105 9.77 -1.91 -4.45
N ASP A 106 9.84 -0.69 -3.92
CA ASP A 106 9.96 -0.39 -2.49
C ASP A 106 8.92 0.68 -2.11
N CYS A 107 7.69 0.23 -1.85
CA CYS A 107 6.60 1.09 -1.39
C CYS A 107 5.62 0.36 -0.49
N ILE A 108 4.91 1.15 0.32
CA ILE A 108 3.68 0.73 0.98
C ILE A 108 2.58 0.65 -0.09
N LEU A 109 1.77 -0.42 -0.05
CA LEU A 109 0.89 -0.77 -1.16
C LEU A 109 -0.59 -0.53 -0.83
N GLU A 110 -1.25 0.23 -1.71
CA GLU A 110 -2.71 0.18 -1.87
C GLU A 110 -3.09 -0.68 -3.08
N MET A 111 -2.24 -0.70 -4.11
CA MET A 111 -2.43 -1.45 -5.34
C MET A 111 -1.18 -2.26 -5.71
N ALA A 112 -1.39 -3.39 -6.40
CA ALA A 112 -0.35 -4.16 -7.05
C ALA A 112 -0.19 -3.80 -8.54
N LEU A 113 -1.25 -3.30 -9.19
CA LEU A 113 -1.24 -2.83 -10.58
C LEU A 113 -2.15 -1.60 -10.74
N VAL A 114 -1.67 -0.57 -11.45
CA VAL A 114 -2.45 0.63 -11.83
C VAL A 114 -2.30 0.96 -13.33
N PRO A 115 -3.28 1.66 -13.95
CA PRO A 115 -3.05 2.30 -15.24
C PRO A 115 -1.96 3.38 -15.15
N GLU A 116 -1.13 3.50 -16.19
CA GLU A 116 -0.09 4.53 -16.31
C GLU A 116 -0.65 5.94 -16.09
N GLY A 117 0.05 6.75 -15.29
CA GLY A 117 -0.36 8.09 -14.87
C GLY A 117 -1.16 8.14 -13.56
N ASN A 118 -1.40 7.00 -12.92
CA ASN A 118 -2.02 6.94 -11.59
C ASN A 118 -0.96 6.81 -10.48
N ARG A 119 -1.34 6.26 -9.33
CA ARG A 119 -0.58 6.21 -8.08
C ARG A 119 0.61 5.23 -8.13
N GLU A 120 1.46 5.39 -9.13
CA GLU A 120 2.62 4.54 -9.44
C GLU A 120 3.67 4.52 -8.32
N HIS A 121 3.71 5.53 -7.45
CA HIS A 121 4.64 5.63 -6.33
C HIS A 121 4.26 4.72 -5.14
N GLU A 122 3.04 4.19 -5.13
CA GLU A 122 2.48 3.29 -4.11
C GLU A 122 1.92 2.00 -4.74
N THR A 123 2.46 1.63 -5.91
CA THR A 123 2.06 0.45 -6.69
C THR A 123 3.27 -0.25 -7.29
N ILE A 124 3.32 -1.59 -7.20
CA ILE A 124 4.42 -2.38 -7.77
C ILE A 124 4.49 -2.25 -9.30
N LEU A 125 3.37 -2.39 -10.00
CA LEU A 125 3.31 -2.45 -11.46
C LEU A 125 2.43 -1.36 -12.04
N ARG A 126 2.76 -0.92 -13.26
CA ARG A 126 1.89 -0.08 -14.09
C ARG A 126 1.60 -0.71 -15.44
N ILE A 127 0.48 -0.34 -16.04
CA ILE A 127 0.08 -0.77 -17.38
C ILE A 127 -0.43 0.38 -18.24
N ARG A 128 -0.05 0.39 -19.51
CA ARG A 128 -0.68 1.27 -20.50
C ARG A 128 -1.94 0.62 -21.06
N SER A 129 -3.02 0.64 -20.30
CA SER A 129 -4.35 0.21 -20.72
C SER A 129 -5.40 0.87 -19.84
N LYS A 130 -6.61 1.00 -20.36
CA LYS A 130 -7.80 1.28 -19.56
C LYS A 130 -8.17 0.06 -18.72
N ALA A 131 -8.70 0.28 -17.51
CA ALA A 131 -9.18 -0.77 -16.62
C ALA A 131 -10.36 -1.54 -17.24
N PHE A 132 -11.25 -0.87 -17.97
CA PHE A 132 -12.40 -1.52 -18.61
C PHE A 132 -11.98 -2.57 -19.66
N VAL A 133 -10.83 -2.41 -20.30
CA VAL A 133 -10.31 -3.39 -21.28
C VAL A 133 -9.96 -4.70 -20.58
N ILE A 134 -9.35 -4.61 -19.40
CA ILE A 134 -9.00 -5.78 -18.58
C ILE A 134 -10.29 -6.43 -18.05
N HIS A 135 -11.26 -5.63 -17.60
CA HIS A 135 -12.59 -6.13 -17.24
C HIS A 135 -13.23 -6.92 -18.39
N ALA A 136 -13.30 -6.32 -19.58
CA ALA A 136 -13.89 -6.94 -20.76
C ALA A 136 -13.18 -8.24 -21.14
N GLY A 137 -11.85 -8.29 -20.98
CA GLY A 137 -11.07 -9.50 -21.16
C GLY A 137 -11.46 -10.63 -20.20
N LEU A 138 -11.71 -10.32 -18.92
CA LEU A 138 -12.14 -11.32 -17.93
C LEU A 138 -13.56 -11.83 -18.24
N LEU A 139 -14.45 -10.95 -18.68
CA LEU A 139 -15.78 -11.33 -19.17
C LEU A 139 -15.70 -12.23 -20.42
N ALA A 140 -14.80 -11.92 -21.35
CA ALA A 140 -14.57 -12.72 -22.56
C ALA A 140 -14.06 -14.14 -22.24
N LEU A 141 -13.41 -14.33 -21.08
CA LEU A 141 -13.03 -15.63 -20.55
C LEU A 141 -14.18 -16.38 -19.84
N GLY A 142 -15.39 -15.79 -19.83
CA GLY A 142 -16.60 -16.33 -19.20
C GLY A 142 -16.68 -16.10 -17.70
N MET A 143 -15.82 -15.25 -17.13
CA MET A 143 -15.87 -14.93 -15.70
C MET A 143 -17.00 -13.95 -15.42
N GLN A 144 -17.65 -14.11 -14.26
CA GLN A 144 -18.65 -13.16 -13.78
C GLN A 144 -18.08 -12.42 -12.58
N PRO A 145 -18.14 -11.07 -12.54
CA PRO A 145 -17.69 -10.32 -11.38
C PRO A 145 -18.57 -10.64 -10.17
N GLY A 146 -17.98 -10.56 -8.98
CA GLY A 146 -18.75 -10.62 -7.75
C GLY A 146 -19.19 -9.23 -7.29
N LYS A 147 -18.71 -8.80 -6.13
CA LYS A 147 -19.07 -7.51 -5.51
C LYS A 147 -17.82 -6.87 -4.91
N PRO A 148 -17.59 -5.57 -5.12
CA PRO A 148 -16.59 -4.80 -4.39
C PRO A 148 -16.82 -4.80 -2.87
N ALA A 149 -15.82 -4.32 -2.14
CA ALA A 149 -15.92 -4.17 -0.70
C ALA A 149 -16.97 -3.11 -0.31
N THR A 150 -17.69 -3.37 0.78
CA THR A 150 -18.62 -2.40 1.40
C THR A 150 -18.06 -2.01 2.76
N PHE A 151 -18.16 -0.72 3.13
CA PHE A 151 -17.65 -0.20 4.40
C PHE A 151 -18.75 0.26 5.37
N SER A 152 -19.98 0.48 4.88
CA SER A 152 -21.12 0.95 5.66
C SER A 152 -22.38 0.15 5.32
N PRO A 153 -23.19 -0.27 6.31
CA PRO A 153 -23.04 -0.01 7.76
C PRO A 153 -21.94 -0.85 8.42
N GLU A 154 -21.55 -1.97 7.82
CA GLU A 154 -20.48 -2.86 8.29
C GLU A 154 -19.57 -3.26 7.13
N PHE A 155 -18.32 -3.61 7.45
CA PHE A 155 -17.39 -4.08 6.45
C PHE A 155 -17.84 -5.43 5.87
N THR A 156 -17.92 -5.51 4.54
CA THR A 156 -18.06 -6.77 3.80
C THR A 156 -16.90 -6.89 2.83
N ALA A 157 -16.12 -7.96 2.95
CA ALA A 157 -15.00 -8.24 2.06
C ALA A 157 -15.47 -8.39 0.60
N PRO A 158 -14.63 -8.02 -0.38
CA PRO A 158 -14.96 -8.22 -1.78
C PRO A 158 -15.18 -9.70 -2.09
N SER A 159 -16.01 -9.97 -3.09
CA SER A 159 -16.36 -11.33 -3.50
C SER A 159 -16.24 -11.47 -5.01
N GLY A 160 -16.08 -12.70 -5.48
CA GLY A 160 -15.97 -13.02 -6.90
C GLY A 160 -15.15 -14.29 -7.12
N PRO A 161 -14.97 -14.72 -8.37
CA PRO A 161 -14.02 -15.76 -8.72
C PRO A 161 -12.61 -15.36 -8.27
N VAL A 162 -11.88 -16.30 -7.66
CA VAL A 162 -10.47 -16.09 -7.34
C VAL A 162 -9.66 -16.06 -8.63
N ILE A 163 -8.80 -15.05 -8.76
CA ILE A 163 -7.89 -14.87 -9.89
C ILE A 163 -6.47 -15.20 -9.43
N SER A 164 -5.86 -16.21 -10.03
CA SER A 164 -4.41 -16.39 -9.96
C SER A 164 -3.76 -15.28 -10.79
N VAL A 165 -2.87 -14.52 -10.15
CA VAL A 165 -2.07 -13.47 -10.77
C VAL A 165 -0.60 -13.90 -10.69
N THR A 166 0.00 -14.21 -11.83
CA THR A 166 1.38 -14.70 -11.90
C THR A 166 2.23 -13.71 -12.67
N ALA A 167 3.37 -13.30 -12.10
CA ALA A 167 4.35 -12.45 -12.76
C ALA A 167 5.37 -13.29 -13.53
N VAL A 168 5.56 -12.98 -14.80
CA VAL A 168 6.58 -13.58 -15.69
C VAL A 168 7.53 -12.49 -16.17
N TRP A 169 8.82 -12.65 -15.92
CA TRP A 169 9.85 -11.67 -16.30
C TRP A 169 11.16 -12.35 -16.68
N LEU A 170 12.14 -11.59 -17.14
CA LEU A 170 13.52 -12.05 -17.26
C LEU A 170 14.34 -11.46 -16.12
N ASP A 171 15.11 -12.29 -15.42
CA ASP A 171 16.08 -11.80 -14.43
C ASP A 171 17.28 -11.12 -15.10
N ASP A 172 18.20 -10.57 -14.30
CA ASP A 172 19.41 -9.88 -14.78
C ASP A 172 20.33 -10.78 -15.62
N GLN A 173 20.14 -12.10 -15.56
CA GLN A 173 20.87 -13.09 -16.37
C GLN A 173 20.10 -13.47 -17.65
N GLY A 174 18.98 -12.80 -17.94
CA GLY A 174 18.12 -13.08 -19.09
C GLY A 174 17.29 -14.36 -18.95
N ARG A 175 17.22 -14.96 -17.75
CA ARG A 175 16.48 -16.22 -17.54
C ARG A 175 15.04 -15.92 -17.21
N ARG A 176 14.13 -16.69 -17.79
CA ARG A 176 12.70 -16.60 -17.52
C ARG A 176 12.40 -17.00 -16.08
N GLN A 177 11.81 -16.08 -15.34
CA GLN A 177 11.27 -16.30 -14.01
C GLN A 177 9.75 -16.24 -14.06
N GLU A 178 9.12 -16.98 -13.15
CA GLU A 178 7.66 -17.03 -13.01
C GLU A 178 7.32 -17.27 -11.54
N ARG A 179 6.56 -16.35 -10.93
CA ARG A 179 6.12 -16.44 -9.53
C ARG A 179 4.71 -15.87 -9.35
N PRO A 180 3.90 -16.39 -8.42
CA PRO A 180 2.69 -15.72 -7.96
C PRO A 180 3.01 -14.29 -7.52
N LEU A 181 2.16 -13.33 -7.87
CA LEU A 181 2.37 -11.92 -7.53
C LEU A 181 2.39 -11.71 -6.00
N GLN A 182 1.71 -12.58 -5.25
CA GLN A 182 1.78 -12.58 -3.79
C GLN A 182 3.19 -12.78 -3.23
N GLU A 183 4.09 -13.45 -3.95
CA GLU A 183 5.48 -13.61 -3.49
C GLU A 183 6.29 -12.31 -3.58
N TRP A 184 5.82 -11.33 -4.37
CA TRP A 184 6.39 -10.00 -4.48
C TRP A 184 5.86 -9.05 -3.40
N ILE A 185 4.88 -9.49 -2.60
CA ILE A 185 4.21 -8.65 -1.61
C ILE A 185 4.45 -9.28 -0.22
N ARG A 186 4.73 -8.44 0.78
CA ARG A 186 4.83 -8.87 2.17
C ARG A 186 3.99 -8.01 3.08
N ASN A 187 3.70 -8.49 4.29
CA ASN A 187 3.06 -7.66 5.31
C ASN A 187 3.89 -6.39 5.56
N ASN A 188 3.20 -5.26 5.75
CA ASN A 188 3.83 -3.99 6.10
C ASN A 188 4.45 -4.11 7.50
N THR A 189 5.77 -4.01 7.55
CA THR A 189 6.54 -4.10 8.80
C THR A 189 6.98 -2.72 9.30
N GLN A 190 6.93 -1.69 8.44
CA GLN A 190 7.38 -0.33 8.75
C GLN A 190 6.30 0.52 9.42
N ARG A 191 5.72 -0.01 10.50
CA ARG A 191 4.61 0.62 11.24
C ARG A 191 4.79 0.53 12.74
N TYR A 192 3.95 1.27 13.46
CA TYR A 192 3.81 1.06 14.90
C TYR A 192 2.95 -0.17 15.18
N HIS A 193 3.45 -1.00 16.09
CA HIS A 193 2.71 -2.04 16.78
C HIS A 193 2.42 -1.54 18.20
N ALA A 194 1.16 -1.61 18.61
CA ALA A 194 0.69 -1.04 19.87
C ALA A 194 0.04 -2.13 20.73
N ALA A 195 0.18 -1.99 22.04
CA ALA A 195 -0.54 -2.78 23.02
C ALA A 195 -0.89 -1.92 24.24
N ALA A 196 -2.16 -1.99 24.65
CA ALA A 196 -2.62 -1.35 25.87
C ALA A 196 -1.80 -1.82 27.09
N MET A 197 -1.39 -0.86 27.92
CA MET A 197 -0.58 -1.11 29.11
C MET A 197 -0.96 -0.14 30.22
N SER A 198 -0.97 -0.62 31.46
CA SER A 198 -1.27 0.22 32.63
C SER A 198 -0.21 1.29 32.90
N GLY A 199 1.03 1.07 32.44
CA GLY A 199 2.14 2.00 32.54
C GLY A 199 3.40 1.47 31.84
N PRO A 200 4.46 2.29 31.72
CA PRO A 200 5.72 1.83 31.14
C PRO A 200 6.43 0.80 32.06
N PRO A 201 7.35 -0.01 31.51
CA PRO A 201 8.16 -0.91 32.32
C PRO A 201 8.90 -0.17 33.44
N PRO A 202 8.73 -0.56 34.73
CA PRO A 202 9.31 0.16 35.85
C PRO A 202 10.84 0.22 35.77
N GLY A 203 11.39 1.43 35.92
CA GLY A 203 12.84 1.65 35.90
C GLY A 203 13.50 1.57 34.52
N LEU A 204 12.75 1.31 33.45
CA LEU A 204 13.25 1.38 32.08
C LEU A 204 13.08 2.81 31.54
N GLU A 205 14.19 3.47 31.22
CA GLU A 205 14.15 4.77 30.55
C GLU A 205 13.64 4.61 29.11
N LEU A 206 12.62 5.38 28.73
CA LEU A 206 12.05 5.39 27.39
C LEU A 206 12.31 6.75 26.71
N PRO A 207 12.64 6.79 25.41
CA PRO A 207 12.67 5.68 24.46
C PRO A 207 13.80 4.67 24.71
N TYR A 208 13.49 3.37 24.59
CA TYR A 208 14.50 2.31 24.64
C TYR A 208 14.48 1.57 23.30
N LYS A 209 15.55 1.69 22.50
CA LYS A 209 15.57 1.21 21.11
C LYS A 209 14.38 1.76 20.32
N ALA A 210 13.52 0.92 19.75
CA ALA A 210 12.26 1.32 19.10
C ALA A 210 11.03 1.29 20.04
N LEU A 211 11.18 0.88 21.31
CA LEU A 211 10.10 0.87 22.29
C LEU A 211 9.78 2.30 22.76
N ARG A 212 8.49 2.65 22.81
CA ARG A 212 7.95 3.93 23.29
C ARG A 212 6.80 3.70 24.25
N TRP A 213 6.48 4.73 25.04
CA TRP A 213 5.29 4.80 25.88
C TRP A 213 4.42 5.96 25.42
N ASP A 214 3.19 5.64 25.04
CA ASP A 214 2.15 6.62 24.78
C ASP A 214 1.30 6.81 26.04
N LYS A 215 1.57 7.90 26.76
CA LYS A 215 0.84 8.25 27.99
C LYS A 215 -0.63 8.65 27.75
N PHE A 216 -0.98 9.08 26.54
CA PHE A 216 -2.32 9.56 26.23
C PHE A 216 -3.24 8.39 25.92
N ASN A 217 -2.76 7.46 25.08
CA ASN A 217 -3.51 6.24 24.74
C ASN A 217 -3.32 5.10 25.75
N LYS A 218 -2.35 5.24 26.68
CA LYS A 218 -1.94 4.21 27.64
C LYS A 218 -1.49 2.93 26.95
N GLU A 219 -0.55 3.08 26.03
CA GLU A 219 -0.04 1.98 25.22
C GLU A 219 1.49 1.97 25.18
N ILE A 220 2.06 0.77 25.11
CA ILE A 220 3.45 0.62 24.66
C ILE A 220 3.46 0.44 23.14
N LEU A 221 4.44 1.06 22.50
CA LEU A 221 4.59 1.05 21.04
C LEU A 221 5.96 0.50 20.65
N TRP A 222 6.02 -0.32 19.61
CA TRP A 222 7.25 -0.70 18.93
C TRP A 222 7.14 -0.31 17.45
N TYR A 223 8.15 0.37 16.91
CA TYR A 223 8.19 0.72 15.49
C TYR A 223 9.05 -0.26 14.72
N GLY A 224 8.54 -0.77 13.61
CA GLY A 224 9.33 -1.55 12.66
C GLY A 224 9.47 -3.04 13.02
N PRO A 225 10.29 -3.78 12.26
CA PRO A 225 10.65 -5.15 12.60
C PRO A 225 11.35 -5.23 13.98
N MET A 226 11.20 -6.35 14.67
CA MET A 226 11.90 -6.65 15.92
C MET A 226 12.78 -7.89 15.71
N SER A 227 14.06 -7.79 16.02
CA SER A 227 14.98 -8.93 15.98
C SER A 227 14.74 -9.91 17.14
N ASP A 228 15.24 -11.14 17.02
CA ASP A 228 15.22 -12.11 18.13
C ASP A 228 15.98 -11.56 19.34
N GLU A 229 17.10 -10.86 19.10
CA GLU A 229 17.91 -10.21 20.14
C GLU A 229 17.17 -9.08 20.85
N ASP A 230 16.44 -8.24 20.09
CA ASP A 230 15.62 -7.17 20.68
C ASP A 230 14.45 -7.75 21.48
N ARG A 231 13.80 -8.80 20.97
CA ARG A 231 12.75 -9.51 21.70
C ARG A 231 13.28 -10.01 23.03
N ASP A 232 14.39 -10.75 23.03
CA ASP A 232 14.92 -11.40 24.23
C ASP A 232 15.43 -10.37 25.25
N ASP A 233 16.08 -9.30 24.77
CA ASP A 233 16.49 -8.17 25.62
C ASP A 233 15.27 -7.50 26.28
N LEU A 234 14.20 -7.22 25.52
CA LEU A 234 12.99 -6.61 26.07
C LEU A 234 12.26 -7.54 27.04
N LEU A 235 12.13 -8.83 26.73
CA LEU A 235 11.53 -9.83 27.63
C LEU A 235 12.25 -9.90 28.99
N SER A 236 13.56 -9.60 29.03
CA SER A 236 14.33 -9.53 30.27
C SER A 236 14.10 -8.27 31.11
N LYS A 237 13.52 -7.21 30.54
CA LYS A 237 13.38 -5.91 31.24
C LYS A 237 12.27 -5.89 32.27
N TRP A 238 11.22 -6.69 32.09
CA TRP A 238 10.08 -6.68 32.98
C TRP A 238 9.33 -8.02 33.00
N ASP A 239 9.33 -8.67 34.16
CA ASP A 239 8.53 -9.87 34.40
C ASP A 239 7.06 -9.50 34.65
N HIS A 240 6.35 -9.23 33.55
CA HIS A 240 4.95 -8.82 33.55
C HIS A 240 4.26 -9.42 32.32
N GLU A 241 3.24 -10.26 32.55
CA GLU A 241 2.64 -11.08 31.48
C GLU A 241 2.08 -10.23 30.32
N PRO A 242 1.28 -9.17 30.55
CA PRO A 242 0.79 -8.34 29.45
C PRO A 242 1.92 -7.70 28.63
N TYR A 243 3.01 -7.31 29.30
CA TYR A 243 4.17 -6.72 28.64
C TYR A 243 4.89 -7.76 27.77
N GLN A 244 5.20 -8.93 28.34
CA GLN A 244 5.88 -9.99 27.59
C GLN A 244 5.03 -10.51 26.42
N LYS A 245 3.70 -10.57 26.59
CA LYS A 245 2.76 -10.89 25.52
C LYS A 245 2.83 -9.85 24.40
N ALA A 246 2.83 -8.56 24.73
CA ALA A 246 2.98 -7.48 23.76
C ALA A 246 4.32 -7.56 23.01
N ILE A 247 5.44 -7.80 23.70
CA ILE A 247 6.76 -7.95 23.04
C ILE A 247 6.75 -9.13 22.06
N ARG A 248 6.20 -10.29 22.46
CA ARG A 248 6.05 -11.44 21.55
C ARG A 248 5.15 -11.13 20.35
N GLN A 249 4.07 -10.38 20.55
CA GLN A 249 3.18 -9.94 19.49
C GLN A 249 3.88 -8.98 18.51
N PHE A 250 4.63 -8.00 19.01
CA PHE A 250 5.38 -7.06 18.18
C PHE A 250 6.45 -7.78 17.36
N HIS A 251 7.15 -8.74 17.98
CA HIS A 251 8.08 -9.61 17.28
C HIS A 251 7.41 -10.37 16.14
N GLU A 252 6.32 -11.08 16.41
CA GLU A 252 5.64 -11.89 15.39
C GLU A 252 5.00 -11.05 14.27
N ALA A 253 4.50 -9.84 14.60
CA ALA A 253 3.93 -8.90 13.64
C ALA A 253 4.99 -8.19 12.78
N GLY A 254 6.17 -7.94 13.34
CA GLY A 254 7.31 -7.33 12.64
C GLY A 254 8.08 -8.28 11.73
N ARG A 255 7.75 -9.57 11.70
CA ARG A 255 8.36 -10.54 10.77
C ARG A 255 7.83 -10.37 9.36
N SER A 256 8.74 -10.27 8.39
CA SER A 256 8.40 -10.30 6.97
C SER A 256 7.87 -11.67 6.57
N LYS A 257 6.64 -11.68 6.03
CA LYS A 257 5.91 -12.86 5.55
C LYS A 257 5.27 -12.53 4.21
N PRO A 258 5.24 -13.48 3.26
CA PRO A 258 4.60 -13.26 1.98
C PRO A 258 3.09 -13.01 2.19
N MET A 259 2.48 -12.25 1.28
CA MET A 259 1.04 -12.07 1.27
C MET A 259 0.35 -13.42 1.06
N GLN A 260 -0.64 -13.73 1.88
CA GLN A 260 -1.45 -14.94 1.76
C GLN A 260 -2.83 -14.68 1.16
N ALA A 261 -3.19 -13.40 1.00
CA ALA A 261 -4.48 -12.98 0.49
C ALA A 261 -4.71 -13.41 -0.97
N GLU A 262 -5.95 -13.78 -1.26
CA GLU A 262 -6.39 -14.15 -2.60
C GLU A 262 -6.94 -12.92 -3.33
N PHE A 263 -6.54 -12.72 -4.59
CA PHE A 263 -7.19 -11.75 -5.47
C PHE A 263 -8.52 -12.31 -5.97
N VAL A 264 -9.58 -11.52 -5.89
CA VAL A 264 -10.91 -11.86 -6.43
C VAL A 264 -11.30 -10.86 -7.51
N PHE A 265 -11.98 -11.35 -8.55
CA PHE A 265 -12.61 -10.49 -9.54
C PHE A 265 -13.92 -9.93 -8.98
N ALA A 266 -13.81 -8.81 -8.27
CA ALA A 266 -14.95 -8.09 -7.72
C ALA A 266 -15.78 -7.40 -8.80
N GLY A 267 -15.13 -6.97 -9.89
CA GLY A 267 -15.72 -6.08 -10.88
C GLY A 267 -15.74 -4.64 -10.40
N SER A 268 -16.19 -3.71 -11.23
CA SER A 268 -16.38 -2.31 -10.85
C SER A 268 -17.54 -1.76 -11.68
N SER A 269 -18.00 -0.56 -11.40
CA SER A 269 -19.23 -0.01 -11.98
C SER A 269 -18.98 1.26 -12.79
N MET A 270 -19.95 1.54 -13.67
CA MET A 270 -20.08 2.85 -14.31
C MET A 270 -20.67 3.82 -13.29
N PHE A 271 -20.06 4.99 -13.17
CA PHE A 271 -20.59 6.12 -12.44
C PHE A 271 -21.01 7.20 -13.44
N ARG A 272 -22.14 7.85 -13.16
CA ARG A 272 -22.61 9.01 -13.90
C ARG A 272 -22.57 10.22 -12.99
N ASP A 273 -21.79 11.21 -13.37
CA ASP A 273 -21.74 12.51 -12.71
C ASP A 273 -23.06 13.26 -12.95
N GLU A 274 -23.77 13.59 -11.89
CA GLU A 274 -25.11 14.20 -11.98
C GLU A 274 -25.08 15.65 -12.47
N GLU A 275 -23.99 16.37 -12.25
CA GLU A 275 -23.84 17.77 -12.64
C GLU A 275 -23.50 17.92 -14.13
N THR A 276 -22.55 17.12 -14.59
CA THR A 276 -22.01 17.17 -15.96
C THR A 276 -22.65 16.16 -16.90
N GLY A 277 -23.34 15.16 -16.36
CA GLY A 277 -23.92 14.04 -17.11
C GLY A 277 -22.89 13.05 -17.67
N ARG A 278 -21.61 13.21 -17.35
CA ARG A 278 -20.53 12.37 -17.87
C ARG A 278 -20.51 11.01 -17.18
N GLU A 279 -20.30 9.97 -17.97
CA GLU A 279 -20.11 8.61 -17.45
C GLU A 279 -18.64 8.23 -17.45
N TYR A 280 -18.20 7.53 -16.41
CA TYR A 280 -16.86 6.94 -16.36
C TYR A 280 -16.88 5.60 -15.64
N TYR A 281 -15.97 4.73 -16.03
CA TYR A 281 -15.75 3.45 -15.37
C TYR A 281 -14.88 3.68 -14.12
N GLN A 282 -15.39 3.36 -12.92
CA GLN A 282 -14.77 3.85 -11.68
C GLN A 282 -13.35 3.33 -11.44
N ALA A 283 -13.04 2.07 -11.79
CA ALA A 283 -11.69 1.52 -11.68
C ALA A 283 -10.62 2.26 -12.52
N GLU A 284 -11.01 3.14 -13.46
CA GLU A 284 -10.07 4.03 -14.15
C GLU A 284 -9.39 5.02 -13.19
N GLY A 285 -9.95 5.24 -11.99
CA GLY A 285 -9.32 6.00 -10.90
C GLY A 285 -8.09 5.34 -10.27
N GLY A 286 -7.67 4.18 -10.77
CA GLY A 286 -6.47 3.47 -10.34
C GLY A 286 -6.74 2.17 -9.58
N HIS A 287 -7.98 1.85 -9.21
CA HIS A 287 -8.31 0.66 -8.42
C HIS A 287 -8.41 -0.60 -9.31
N LEU A 288 -7.27 -1.00 -9.90
CA LEU A 288 -7.21 -2.07 -10.89
C LEU A 288 -6.91 -3.44 -10.27
N ILE A 289 -5.73 -3.65 -9.65
CA ILE A 289 -5.47 -4.82 -8.79
C ILE A 289 -5.07 -4.29 -7.44
N CYS A 290 -5.95 -4.40 -6.44
CA CYS A 290 -5.80 -3.73 -5.15
C CYS A 290 -5.29 -4.69 -4.06
N THR A 291 -4.46 -4.16 -3.14
CA THR A 291 -4.03 -4.79 -1.89
C THR A 291 -4.64 -4.12 -0.66
N SER A 292 -5.27 -2.96 -0.84
CA SER A 292 -6.23 -2.35 0.08
C SER A 292 -7.61 -2.41 -0.53
N ASN A 293 -8.67 -2.49 0.29
CA ASN A 293 -10.01 -2.61 -0.24
C ASN A 293 -10.54 -1.27 -0.74
N PHE A 294 -11.19 -1.28 -1.92
CA PHE A 294 -11.87 -0.11 -2.48
C PHE A 294 -13.28 -0.48 -2.98
N PRO A 295 -14.26 0.42 -2.87
CA PRO A 295 -15.64 0.16 -3.29
C PRO A 295 -15.81 0.08 -4.82
N ASP A 296 -14.77 0.41 -5.57
CA ASP A 296 -14.70 0.49 -7.03
C ASP A 296 -13.52 -0.30 -7.62
N ALA A 297 -12.90 -1.20 -6.85
CA ALA A 297 -11.78 -2.04 -7.28
C ALA A 297 -12.19 -3.11 -8.30
N LEU A 298 -11.48 -3.21 -9.44
CA LEU A 298 -11.71 -4.29 -10.42
C LEU A 298 -11.34 -5.67 -9.85
N LEU A 299 -10.08 -5.81 -9.42
CA LEU A 299 -9.59 -6.93 -8.60
C LEU A 299 -9.21 -6.39 -7.23
N ASP A 300 -9.59 -7.13 -6.20
CA ASP A 300 -9.35 -6.77 -4.79
C ASP A 300 -8.97 -8.03 -4.01
N ILE A 301 -8.38 -7.88 -2.82
CA ILE A 301 -8.03 -9.01 -1.98
C ILE A 301 -9.19 -9.42 -1.06
N ARG A 302 -9.37 -10.73 -0.88
CA ARG A 302 -10.50 -11.31 -0.12
C ARG A 302 -10.29 -11.29 1.40
N GLU A 303 -9.80 -10.19 1.92
CA GLU A 303 -9.61 -9.94 3.35
C GLU A 303 -9.75 -8.44 3.63
N GLN A 304 -9.89 -8.09 4.90
CA GLN A 304 -9.94 -6.69 5.30
C GLN A 304 -8.55 -6.06 5.21
N SER A 305 -8.41 -5.07 4.34
CA SER A 305 -7.20 -4.27 4.20
C SER A 305 -7.53 -2.80 3.99
N SER A 306 -6.87 -1.95 4.77
CA SER A 306 -7.19 -0.53 4.87
C SER A 306 -6.47 0.28 3.80
N ALA A 307 -7.18 1.23 3.20
CA ALA A 307 -6.62 2.32 2.39
C ALA A 307 -6.47 3.63 3.20
N ALA A 308 -6.57 3.56 4.53
CA ALA A 308 -6.30 4.72 5.37
C ALA A 308 -4.79 4.92 5.55
N ASP A 309 -4.34 6.16 5.45
CA ASP A 309 -2.93 6.56 5.59
C ASP A 309 -2.27 5.93 6.83
N GLY A 310 -1.20 5.18 6.61
CA GLY A 310 -0.42 4.52 7.66
C GLY A 310 -1.05 3.23 8.21
N ALA A 311 -2.20 2.80 7.67
CA ALA A 311 -2.88 1.57 8.07
C ALA A 311 -2.85 0.49 6.98
N GLN A 312 -2.14 0.70 5.87
CA GLN A 312 -1.98 -0.29 4.81
C GLN A 312 -1.33 -1.57 5.34
N ASN A 313 -1.87 -2.72 4.93
CA ASN A 313 -1.44 -4.03 5.42
C ASN A 313 -0.18 -4.56 4.73
N TYR A 314 0.15 -4.03 3.55
CA TYR A 314 1.13 -4.63 2.64
C TYR A 314 2.17 -3.63 2.14
N GLU A 315 3.36 -4.14 1.84
CA GLU A 315 4.47 -3.42 1.21
C GLU A 315 5.11 -4.31 0.13
N GLY A 316 5.83 -3.69 -0.81
CA GLY A 316 6.64 -4.41 -1.80
C GLY A 316 7.75 -5.22 -1.12
N TRP A 317 7.92 -6.47 -1.54
CA TRP A 317 9.06 -7.28 -1.14
C TRP A 317 10.22 -7.01 -2.10
N THR A 318 10.92 -5.89 -1.88
CA THR A 318 11.94 -5.34 -2.79
C THR A 318 12.97 -6.37 -3.26
N GLU A 319 13.43 -7.27 -2.40
CA GLU A 319 14.42 -8.30 -2.76
C GLU A 319 13.90 -9.35 -3.76
N ARG A 320 12.59 -9.36 -4.04
CA ARG A 320 11.91 -10.31 -4.95
C ARG A 320 11.30 -9.63 -6.17
N ILE A 321 11.30 -8.30 -6.21
CA ILE A 321 10.77 -7.50 -7.31
C ILE A 321 11.95 -7.07 -8.19
N PRO A 322 11.89 -7.23 -9.52
CA PRO A 322 12.95 -6.74 -10.40
C PRO A 322 13.02 -5.20 -10.39
N ALA A 323 14.09 -4.63 -10.94
CA ALA A 323 14.30 -3.18 -10.93
C ALA A 323 13.16 -2.40 -11.61
N GLU A 324 12.97 -1.15 -11.21
CA GLU A 324 12.02 -0.23 -11.85
C GLU A 324 12.20 -0.18 -13.37
N GLY A 325 11.09 -0.18 -14.11
CA GLY A 325 11.06 -0.21 -15.56
C GLY A 325 11.20 -1.61 -16.17
N THR A 326 11.48 -2.66 -15.37
CA THR A 326 11.56 -4.03 -15.89
C THR A 326 10.19 -4.44 -16.48
N PRO A 327 10.15 -4.91 -17.75
CA PRO A 327 8.91 -5.39 -18.34
C PRO A 327 8.51 -6.75 -17.75
N VAL A 328 7.26 -6.86 -17.35
CA VAL A 328 6.66 -8.03 -16.70
C VAL A 328 5.38 -8.41 -17.44
N ILE A 329 5.20 -9.68 -17.76
CA ILE A 329 3.90 -10.20 -18.20
C ILE A 329 3.15 -10.70 -16.96
N LEU A 330 2.03 -10.07 -16.61
CA LEU A 330 1.09 -10.66 -15.66
C LEU A 330 0.16 -11.62 -16.39
N VAL A 331 0.06 -12.84 -15.86
CA VAL A 331 -0.86 -13.86 -16.32
C VAL A 331 -2.03 -13.91 -15.34
N LEU A 332 -3.22 -13.57 -15.81
CA LEU A 332 -4.47 -13.63 -15.03
C LEU A 332 -5.29 -14.83 -15.48
N LYS A 333 -5.59 -15.74 -14.56
CA LYS A 333 -6.40 -16.94 -14.80
C LYS A 333 -7.35 -17.16 -13.63
N ALA A 334 -8.54 -17.71 -13.87
CA ALA A 334 -9.36 -18.22 -12.78
C ALA A 334 -8.56 -19.28 -12.00
N ALA A 335 -8.47 -19.13 -10.68
CA ALA A 335 -7.86 -20.14 -9.83
C ALA A 335 -8.71 -21.41 -9.87
N GLU A 336 -8.04 -22.56 -9.89
CA GLU A 336 -8.73 -23.82 -9.64
C GLU A 336 -9.22 -23.81 -8.19
N ALA A 337 -10.47 -24.25 -7.96
CA ALA A 337 -11.00 -24.32 -6.61
C ALA A 337 -10.02 -25.10 -5.73
N ALA A 338 -9.53 -24.49 -4.66
CA ALA A 338 -8.67 -25.16 -3.71
C ALA A 338 -9.37 -26.45 -3.27
N LYS A 339 -8.72 -27.61 -3.45
CA LYS A 339 -9.17 -28.82 -2.76
C LYS A 339 -9.22 -28.48 -1.27
N PRO A 340 -10.31 -28.80 -0.56
CA PRO A 340 -10.37 -28.56 0.88
C PRO A 340 -9.10 -29.13 1.50
N ALA A 341 -8.37 -28.30 2.25
CA ALA A 341 -7.27 -28.80 3.05
C ALA A 341 -7.86 -29.91 3.94
N ALA A 342 -7.37 -31.13 3.79
CA ALA A 342 -7.75 -32.23 4.67
C ALA A 342 -7.54 -31.74 6.10
N ALA A 343 -8.62 -31.68 6.87
CA ALA A 343 -8.57 -31.34 8.28
C ALA A 343 -7.51 -32.25 8.93
N LYS A 344 -6.44 -31.65 9.45
CA LYS A 344 -5.43 -32.35 10.24
C LYS A 344 -5.88 -32.50 11.66
#